data_AF-A0A662FEX9-F1
#
_entry.id   AF-A0A662FEX9-F1
#
_cell.length_a   1.000
_cell.length_b   1.000
_cell.length_c   1.000
_cell.angle_alpha   90.00
_cell.angle_beta   90.00
_cell.angle_gamma   90.00
#
_symmetry.space_group_name_H-M   'P 1'
#
loop_
_entity.id
_entity.type
_entity.pdbx_description
1 polymer ?
#
loop_
_entity_poly.entity_id
_entity_poly.type
_entity_poly.pdbx_seq_one_letter_code
_entity_poly.pdbx_strand_id
1 'polypeptide(L)' 'AFAYFGKNSSQIQAKEIMEEAPPIVARNTPIEKMFDLFQHFPVILVGDKGKAEGIITRASFISALHV' A
#
# COMPACT_ATOMS: atom_id res chain seq x y z
N ALA A 1 9.08 -1.37 -18.19
CA ALA A 1 9.27 -2.75 -18.71
C ALA A 1 10.65 -2.97 -19.33
N PHE A 2 11.15 -2.10 -20.22
CA PHE A 2 12.42 -2.35 -20.94
C PHE A 2 13.71 -2.25 -20.10
N ALA A 3 13.70 -1.53 -18.97
CA ALA A 3 14.90 -1.29 -18.15
C ALA A 3 15.50 -2.56 -17.50
N TYR A 4 14.73 -3.64 -17.39
CA TYR A 4 15.14 -4.88 -16.72
C TYR A 4 15.10 -6.11 -17.63
N PHE A 5 14.99 -5.90 -18.95
CA PHE A 5 14.92 -6.99 -19.92
C PHE A 5 16.20 -7.83 -19.90
N GLY A 6 16.06 -9.16 -19.80
CA GLY A 6 17.18 -10.12 -19.73
C GLY A 6 17.80 -10.31 -18.34
N LYS A 7 17.38 -9.55 -17.31
CA LYS A 7 17.74 -9.82 -15.91
C LYS A 7 16.77 -10.81 -15.27
N ASN A 8 17.28 -11.70 -14.42
CA ASN A 8 16.45 -12.53 -13.54
C ASN A 8 16.14 -11.78 -12.22
N SER A 9 15.10 -12.19 -11.49
CA SER A 9 14.66 -11.59 -10.23
C SER A 9 15.76 -11.55 -9.16
N SER A 10 16.67 -12.51 -9.14
CA SER A 10 17.82 -12.52 -8.22
C SER A 10 18.84 -11.41 -8.48
N GLN A 11 18.79 -10.76 -9.64
CA GLN A 11 19.73 -9.72 -10.08
C GLN A 11 19.14 -8.31 -9.96
N ILE A 12 17.87 -8.17 -9.56
CA ILE A 12 17.18 -6.89 -9.43
C ILE A 12 16.91 -6.67 -7.95
N GLN A 13 17.40 -5.55 -7.40
CA GLN A 13 17.10 -5.20 -6.01
C GLN A 13 15.68 -4.68 -5.90
N ALA A 14 15.00 -4.98 -4.78
CA ALA A 14 13.64 -4.47 -4.53
C ALA A 14 13.54 -2.95 -4.71
N LYS A 15 14.56 -2.21 -4.24
CA LYS A 15 14.62 -0.74 -4.38
C LYS A 15 14.64 -0.20 -5.82
N GLU A 16 14.98 -1.05 -6.79
CA GLU A 16 15.01 -0.66 -8.22
C GLU A 16 13.61 -0.71 -8.84
N ILE A 17 12.71 -1.52 -8.28
CA ILE A 17 11.38 -1.78 -8.86
C ILE A 17 10.23 -1.42 -7.92
N MET A 18 10.50 -1.23 -6.63
CA MET A 18 9.49 -0.77 -5.69
C MET A 18 9.07 0.65 -6.04
N GLU A 19 7.77 0.89 -5.98
CA GLU A 19 7.23 2.23 -6.05
C GLU A 19 7.49 2.99 -4.75
N GLU A 20 7.20 4.29 -4.76
CA GLU A 20 7.21 5.10 -3.54
C GLU A 20 6.27 4.53 -2.49
N ALA A 21 6.63 4.74 -1.22
CA ALA A 21 5.85 4.20 -0.11
C ALA A 21 4.39 4.71 -0.16
N PRO A 22 3.40 3.84 0.06
CA PRO A 22 2.01 4.27 0.13
C PRO A 22 1.77 5.17 1.35
N PRO A 23 0.64 5.90 1.39
CA PRO A 23 0.26 6.68 2.54
C PRO A 23 0.21 5.84 3.81
N ILE A 24 0.68 6.42 4.93
CA ILE A 24 0.59 5.82 6.25
C ILE A 24 -0.49 6.56 7.05
N VAL A 25 -1.45 5.82 7.60
CA VAL A 25 -2.57 6.35 8.37
C VAL A 25 -2.55 5.80 9.79
N ALA A 26 -3.08 6.56 10.75
CA ALA A 26 -3.24 6.10 12.12
C ALA A 26 -4.34 5.03 12.20
N ARG A 27 -4.23 4.09 13.15
CA ARG A 27 -5.24 3.02 13.37
C ARG A 27 -6.67 3.56 13.55
N ASN A 28 -6.83 4.75 14.12
CA ASN A 28 -8.12 5.39 14.37
C ASN A 28 -8.57 6.33 13.24
N THR A 29 -7.91 6.29 12.07
CA THR A 29 -8.32 7.14 10.96
C THR A 29 -9.71 6.72 10.47
N PRO A 30 -10.67 7.67 10.32
CA PRO A 30 -12.03 7.31 9.95
C PRO A 30 -12.13 6.64 8.58
N ILE A 31 -13.07 5.70 8.46
CA ILE A 31 -13.24 4.86 7.27
C ILE A 31 -13.58 5.70 6.03
N GLU A 32 -14.35 6.77 6.21
CA GLU A 32 -14.71 7.71 5.14
C GLU A 32 -13.49 8.39 4.52
N LYS A 33 -12.44 8.67 5.31
CA LYS A 33 -11.20 9.26 4.81
C LYS A 33 -10.34 8.26 4.03
N MET A 34 -10.55 6.97 4.25
CA MET A 34 -9.85 5.93 3.50
C MET A 34 -10.35 5.81 2.07
N PHE A 35 -11.63 6.14 1.80
CA PHE A 35 -12.16 6.14 0.42
C PHE A 35 -11.37 7.08 -0.48
N ASP A 36 -11.12 8.31 -0.03
CA ASP A 36 -10.38 9.32 -0.79
C ASP A 36 -8.95 8.83 -1.11
N LEU A 37 -8.27 8.23 -0.13
CA LEU A 37 -6.94 7.64 -0.34
C LEU A 37 -6.98 6.47 -1.31
N PHE A 38 -7.98 5.59 -1.18
CA PHE A 38 -8.27 4.54 -2.14
C PHE A 38 -8.88 5.06 -3.44
N GLN A 39 -8.91 6.34 -3.77
CA GLN A 39 -9.07 6.76 -5.17
C GLN A 39 -7.72 6.78 -5.88
N HIS A 40 -6.66 7.14 -5.16
CA HIS A 40 -5.33 7.38 -5.71
C HIS A 40 -4.33 6.25 -5.47
N PHE A 41 -4.47 5.52 -4.35
CA PHE A 41 -3.53 4.49 -3.93
C PHE A 41 -4.21 3.11 -3.93
N PRO A 42 -3.54 2.05 -4.40
CA PRO A 42 -4.09 0.70 -4.37
C PRO A 42 -4.03 0.09 -2.95
N VAL A 43 -3.15 0.61 -2.11
CA VAL A 43 -2.83 0.07 -0.80
C VAL A 43 -2.48 1.22 0.17
N ILE A 44 -2.80 1.03 1.45
CA ILE A 44 -2.55 2.01 2.53
C ILE A 44 -1.90 1.27 3.69
N LEU A 45 -0.87 1.86 4.29
CA LEU A 45 -0.21 1.33 5.48
C LEU A 45 -0.89 1.87 6.74
N VAL A 46 -1.10 1.02 7.74
CA VAL A 46 -1.53 1.44 9.08
C VAL A 46 -0.30 1.51 9.96
N GLY A 47 -0.14 2.62 10.69
CA GLY A 47 0.97 2.78 11.61
C GLY A 47 0.59 3.52 12.90
N ASP A 48 1.41 3.31 13.92
CA ASP A 48 1.38 4.05 15.18
C ASP A 48 2.80 4.47 15.55
N LYS A 49 2.99 5.76 15.87
CA LYS A 49 4.28 6.34 16.30
C LYS A 49 5.48 5.92 15.44
N GLY A 50 5.33 5.94 14.11
CA GLY A 50 6.39 5.58 13.16
C GLY A 50 6.63 4.08 12.99
N LYS A 51 5.86 3.23 13.66
CA LYS A 51 5.88 1.78 13.48
C LYS A 51 4.76 1.35 12.54
N ALA A 52 5.10 0.56 11.52
CA ALA A 52 4.12 -0.12 10.69
C ALA A 52 3.41 -1.22 11.50
N GLU A 53 2.08 -1.16 11.55
CA GLU A 53 1.25 -2.13 12.27
C GLU A 53 0.48 -3.06 11.34
N GLY A 54 0.21 -2.63 10.11
CA GLY A 54 -0.54 -3.44 9.15
C GLY A 54 -0.72 -2.75 7.80
N ILE A 55 -1.46 -3.43 6.92
CA ILE A 55 -1.73 -2.96 5.57
C ILE A 55 -3.22 -3.16 5.24
N ILE A 56 -3.82 -2.20 4.55
CA ILE A 56 -5.20 -2.28 4.08
C ILE A 56 -5.18 -2.21 2.55
N THR A 57 -5.80 -3.19 1.92
CA THR A 57 -6.04 -3.20 0.46
C THR A 57 -7.47 -2.77 0.16
N ARG A 58 -7.72 -2.31 -1.07
CA ARG A 58 -9.09 -2.01 -1.53
C ARG A 58 -10.05 -3.18 -1.36
N ALA A 59 -9.59 -4.41 -1.62
CA ALA A 59 -10.42 -5.59 -1.45
C ALA A 59 -10.84 -5.79 0.02
N SER A 60 -9.87 -5.75 0.94
CA SER A 60 -10.13 -5.85 2.39
C SER A 60 -11.06 -4.74 2.88
N PHE A 61 -10.90 -3.54 2.35
CA PHE A 61 -11.73 -2.39 2.67
C PHE A 61 -13.18 -2.57 2.21
N ILE A 62 -13.40 -2.99 0.95
CA ILE A 62 -14.74 -3.24 0.39
C ILE A 62 -15.44 -4.39 1.13
N SER A 63 -14.71 -5.46 1.48
CA SER A 63 -15.26 -6.57 2.26
C SER A 63 -15.73 -6.13 3.65
N ALA A 64 -15.06 -5.15 4.28
CA ALA A 64 -15.45 -4.65 5.59
C ALA A 64 -16.72 -3.76 5.56
N LEU A 65 -17.08 -3.22 4.39
CA LEU A 65 -18.26 -2.36 4.21
C LEU A 65 -19.54 -3.16 3.92
N HIS A 66 -19.42 -4.36 3.37
CA HIS A 66 -20.55 -5.23 2.99
C HIS A 66 -20.90 -6.24 4.08
N VAL A 67 -20.98 -5.80 5.34
CA VAL A 67 -21.52 -6.62 6.44
C VAL A 67 -22.98 -6.94 6.18
#